data_AF-A0A8S2VQ52-F1
#
_entry.id   AF-A0A8S2VQ52-F1
#
_cell.length_a   1.000
_cell.length_b   1.000
_cell.length_c   1.000
_cell.angle_alpha   90.00
_cell.angle_beta   90.00
_cell.angle_gamma   90.00
#
_symmetry.space_group_name_H-M   'P 1'
#
loop_
_entity.id
_entity.type
_entity.pdbx_description
1 polymer ?
#
loop_
_entity_poly.entity_id
_entity_poly.type
_entity_poly.pdbx_seq_one_letter_code
_entity_poly.pdbx_strand_id
1 'polypeptide(L)' 'MLELQNTIIFMSDGQAEYPEEELETLKTQHGRIILQFWTVTLGEKDMTVLEKINTKMNGEYRNITNSEDIIQTYAKIAIS' A
#
# COMPACT_ATOMS: atom_id res chain seq x y z
N MET A 1 3.79 -27.26 3.11
CA MET A 1 3.11 -26.50 2.05
C MET A 1 3.61 -25.06 2.18
N LEU A 2 4.35 -24.55 1.20
CA LEU A 2 4.85 -23.17 1.24
C LEU A 2 3.65 -22.25 1.03
N GLU A 3 3.29 -21.45 2.03
CA GLU A 3 2.31 -20.37 1.82
C GLU A 3 2.97 -19.32 0.92
N LEU A 4 2.38 -19.04 -0.23
CA LEU A 4 2.79 -17.94 -1.10
C LEU A 4 2.63 -16.64 -0.30
N GLN A 5 3.75 -16.04 0.04
CA GLN A 5 3.82 -14.72 0.66
C GLN A 5 3.54 -13.68 -0.43
N ASN A 6 2.62 -12.76 -0.15
CA ASN A 6 2.13 -11.77 -1.10
C ASN A 6 2.53 -10.36 -0.68
N THR A 7 2.87 -9.55 -1.68
CA THR A 7 3.04 -8.11 -1.53
C THR A 7 1.83 -7.42 -2.14
N ILE A 8 1.17 -6.55 -1.36
CA ILE A 8 0.05 -5.73 -1.83
C ILE A 8 0.58 -4.32 -2.11
N ILE A 9 0.26 -3.80 -3.29
CA ILE A 9 0.56 -2.43 -3.69
C ILE A 9 -0.78 -1.72 -3.88
N PHE A 10 -1.12 -0.82 -2.97
CA PHE A 10 -2.29 0.02 -3.03
C PHE A 10 -1.90 1.40 -3.57
N MET A 11 -2.34 1.73 -4.77
CA MET A 11 -1.97 2.98 -5.45
C MET A 11 -3.20 3.86 -5.71
N SER A 12 -3.11 5.16 -5.42
CA SER A 12 -4.19 6.12 -5.68
C SER A 12 -3.63 7.51 -5.97
N ASP A 13 -4.29 8.26 -6.86
CA ASP A 13 -4.01 9.68 -7.15
C ASP A 13 -4.82 10.63 -6.25
N GLY A 14 -5.61 10.11 -5.31
CA GLY A 14 -6.20 10.82 -4.18
C GLY A 14 -7.68 11.18 -4.27
N GLN A 15 -8.27 11.32 -3.08
CA GLN A 15 -9.70 11.34 -2.68
C GLN A 15 -10.41 9.99 -2.78
N ALA A 16 -10.30 9.20 -1.72
CA ALA A 16 -11.15 8.05 -1.46
C ALA A 16 -11.66 8.11 -0.02
N GLU A 17 -12.85 7.56 0.22
CA GLU A 17 -13.32 7.28 1.57
C GLU A 17 -12.42 6.20 2.21
N TYR A 18 -12.26 6.25 3.53
CA TYR A 18 -11.43 5.29 4.24
C TYR A 18 -12.16 3.93 4.38
N PRO A 19 -11.68 2.85 3.75
CA PRO A 19 -12.41 1.59 3.62
C PRO A 19 -12.15 0.65 4.82
N GLU A 20 -12.69 1.00 5.99
CA GLU A 20 -12.40 0.28 7.24
C GLU A 20 -12.81 -1.21 7.18
N GLU A 21 -14.00 -1.53 6.66
CA GLU A 21 -14.52 -2.91 6.62
C GLU A 21 -13.69 -3.81 5.70
N GLU A 22 -13.28 -3.28 4.54
CA GLU A 22 -12.45 -3.99 3.57
C GLU A 22 -11.05 -4.23 4.11
N LEU A 23 -10.46 -3.26 4.80
CA LEU A 23 -9.14 -3.41 5.43
C LEU A 23 -9.17 -4.41 6.58
N GLU A 24 -10.22 -4.41 7.39
CA GLU A 24 -10.39 -5.43 8.43
C GLU A 24 -10.57 -6.83 7.84
N THR A 25 -11.36 -6.95 6.78
CA THR A 25 -11.52 -8.22 6.06
C THR A 25 -10.18 -8.70 5.51
N LEU A 26 -9.42 -7.82 4.85
CA LEU A 26 -8.11 -8.14 4.30
C LEU A 26 -7.13 -8.58 5.40
N LYS A 27 -7.08 -7.86 6.52
CA LYS A 27 -6.19 -8.15 7.64
C LYS A 27 -6.55 -9.45 8.35
N THR A 28 -7.82 -9.70 8.59
CA THR A 28 -8.29 -10.89 9.31
C THR A 28 -8.22 -12.16 8.46
N GLN A 29 -8.60 -12.09 7.18
CA GLN A 29 -8.66 -13.27 6.31
C GLN A 29 -7.32 -13.57 5.63
N HIS A 30 -6.56 -12.52 5.30
CA HIS A 30 -5.35 -12.63 4.47
C HIS A 30 -4.09 -12.08 5.14
N GLY A 31 -4.17 -11.50 6.35
CA GLY A 31 -3.00 -10.92 7.02
C GLY A 31 -1.82 -11.88 7.17
N ARG A 32 -2.08 -13.19 7.35
CA ARG A 32 -1.02 -14.21 7.46
C ARG A 32 -0.23 -14.46 6.17
N ILE A 33 -0.81 -14.15 5.01
CA ILE A 33 -0.19 -14.33 3.70
C ILE A 33 0.30 -13.00 3.11
N ILE A 34 0.05 -11.87 3.78
CA ILE A 34 0.54 -10.55 3.39
C ILE A 34 1.88 -10.34 4.09
N LEU A 35 2.96 -10.41 3.31
CA LEU A 35 4.29 -10.12 3.82
C LEU A 35 4.54 -8.61 3.88
N GLN A 36 4.06 -7.90 2.85
CA GLN A 36 4.29 -6.47 2.68
C GLN A 36 3.04 -5.79 2.15
N PHE A 37 2.79 -4.60 2.66
CA PHE A 37 1.75 -3.70 2.19
C PHE A 37 2.41 -2.37 1.83
N TRP A 38 2.17 -1.88 0.62
CA TRP A 38 2.69 -0.62 0.12
C TRP A 38 1.54 0.31 -0.20
N THR A 39 1.53 1.51 0.37
CA THR A 39 0.62 2.57 -0.04
C THR A 39 1.38 3.58 -0.89
N VAL A 40 0.92 3.77 -2.12
CA VAL A 40 1.57 4.63 -3.11
C VAL A 40 0.62 5.74 -3.56
N THR A 41 1.01 6.99 -3.34
CA THR A 41 0.24 8.16 -3.76
C THR A 41 0.84 8.76 -5.01
N LEU A 42 -0.01 9.20 -5.94
CA LEU A 42 0.40 9.91 -7.15
C LEU A 42 0.04 11.41 -7.04
N GLY A 43 1.05 12.27 -7.15
CA GLY A 43 0.91 13.72 -7.16
C GLY A 43 0.74 14.37 -5.78
N GLU A 44 0.46 15.67 -5.77
CA GLU A 44 0.31 16.48 -4.56
C GLU A 44 -1.18 16.54 -4.15
N LYS A 45 -1.65 15.57 -3.36
CA LYS A 45 -3.02 15.55 -2.81
C LYS A 45 -3.04 15.30 -1.31
N ASP A 46 -4.20 15.52 -0.68
CA ASP A 46 -4.43 15.17 0.72
C ASP A 46 -4.19 13.66 0.94
N MET A 47 -3.17 13.38 1.76
CA MET A 47 -2.63 12.05 2.01
C MET A 47 -3.25 11.37 3.22
N THR A 48 -4.12 12.07 3.97
CA THR A 48 -4.58 11.65 5.30
C THR A 48 -5.22 10.26 5.29
N VAL A 49 -6.05 9.97 4.27
CA VAL A 49 -6.69 8.65 4.15
C VAL A 49 -5.67 7.57 3.79
N LEU A 50 -4.76 7.85 2.86
CA LEU A 50 -3.75 6.89 2.39
C LEU A 50 -2.74 6.57 3.51
N GLU A 51 -2.32 7.56 4.29
CA GLU A 51 -1.50 7.37 5.49
C GLU A 51 -2.21 6.52 6.55
N LYS A 52 -3.52 6.73 6.72
CA LYS A 52 -4.35 5.93 7.64
C LYS A 52 -4.43 4.47 7.18
N ILE A 53 -4.63 4.22 5.89
CA ILE A 53 -4.59 2.88 5.28
C ILE A 53 -3.22 2.22 5.54
N ASN A 54 -2.13 2.94 5.25
CA ASN A 54 -0.78 2.44 5.46
C ASN A 54 -0.53 2.02 6.91
N THR A 55 -0.97 2.86 7.86
CA THR A 55 -0.84 2.60 9.29
C THR A 55 -1.66 1.38 9.72
N LYS A 56 -2.90 1.25 9.25
CA LYS A 56 -3.80 0.12 9.56
C LYS A 56 -3.19 -1.24 9.15
N MET A 57 -2.53 -1.25 7.99
CA MET A 57 -1.92 -2.43 7.37
C MET A 57 -0.46 -2.66 7.76
N ASN A 58 0.12 -1.80 8.61
CA ASN A 58 1.54 -1.86 8.98
C ASN A 58 2.47 -1.86 7.74
N GLY A 59 2.18 -0.99 6.79
CA GLY A 59 2.84 -0.93 5.49
C GLY A 59 3.93 0.14 5.34
N GLU A 60 4.51 0.20 4.15
CA GLU A 60 5.39 1.27 3.69
C GLU A 60 4.66 2.27 2.79
N TYR A 61 4.82 3.56 3.10
CA TYR A 61 4.24 4.66 2.34
C TYR A 61 5.23 5.27 1.34
N ARG A 62 4.78 5.55 0.12
CA ARG A 62 5.53 6.28 -0.92
C ARG A 62 4.65 7.34 -1.57
N ASN A 63 5.20 8.54 -1.71
CA ASN A 63 4.63 9.57 -2.56
C ASN A 63 5.44 9.66 -3.86
N ILE A 64 4.75 9.59 -4.99
CA ILE A 64 5.32 9.70 -6.33
C ILE A 64 4.87 11.04 -6.89
N THR A 65 5.83 11.95 -7.02
CA THR A 65 5.56 13.31 -7.55
C THR A 65 5.97 13.44 -9.01
N ASN A 66 6.82 12.54 -9.49
CA ASN A 66 7.27 12.50 -10.89
C ASN A 66 7.41 11.05 -11.40
N SER A 67 7.60 10.89 -12.71
CA SER A 67 7.69 9.56 -13.35
C SER A 67 8.95 8.76 -12.99
N GLU A 68 10.04 9.41 -12.60
CA GLU A 68 11.27 8.73 -12.19
C GLU A 68 11.09 8.04 -10.82
N ASP A 69 10.31 8.66 -9.92
CA ASP A 69 9.96 8.09 -8.61
C ASP A 69 9.20 6.76 -8.74
N ILE A 70 8.43 6.56 -9.82
CA ILE A 70 7.72 5.30 -10.10
C ILE A 70 8.71 4.15 -10.25
N ILE A 71 9.73 4.33 -11.09
CA ILE A 71 10.72 3.29 -11.38
C ILE A 71 11.43 2.89 -10.09
N GLN A 72 11.84 3.87 -9.29
CA GLN A 72 12.52 3.62 -8.01
C GLN A 72 11.60 2.92 -7.00
N THR A 73 10.33 3.32 -6.94
CA THR A 73 9.35 2.71 -6.03
C THR A 73 9.13 1.23 -6.37
N TYR A 74 8.88 0.90 -7.64
CA TYR A 74 8.71 -0.49 -8.06
C TYR A 74 9.99 -1.31 -7.95
N ALA A 75 11.16 -0.72 -8.22
CA ALA A 75 12.43 -1.40 -7.98
C ALA A 75 12.60 -1.75 -6.50
N LYS A 76 12.23 -0.85 -5.59
CA LYS A 76 12.27 -1.11 -4.14
C LYS A 76 11.31 -2.23 -3.73
N ILE A 77 10.09 -2.24 -4.28
CA ILE A 77 9.09 -3.28 -4.01
C ILE A 77 9.55 -4.66 -4.50
N ALA A 78 10.29 -4.73 -5.60
CA ALA A 78 10.76 -6.00 -6.18
C ALA A 78 11.92 -6.65 -5.40
N ILE A 79 12.68 -5.87 -4.61
CA ILE A 79 13.84 -6.35 -3.84
C ILE A 79 13.54 -6.57 -2.36
N SER A 80 12.39 -6.10 -1.89
CA SER A 80 11.89 -6.26 -0.52
C SER A 80 11.22 -7.61 -0.34
#